data_AF-A0A532TQC9-F1
#
_entry.id   AF-A0A532TQC9-F1
#
_cell.length_a   1.000
_cell.length_b   1.000
_cell.length_c   1.000
_cell.angle_alpha   90.00
_cell.angle_beta   90.00
_cell.angle_gamma   90.00
#
_symmetry.space_group_name_H-M   'P 1'
#
loop_
_entity.id
_entity.type
_entity.pdbx_description
1 polymer ?
#
loop_
_entity_poly.entity_id
_entity_poly.type
_entity_poly.pdbx_seq_one_letter_code
_entity_poly.pdbx_strand_id
1 'polypeptide(L)'
;MSIISIGWPTIFSLKTCSRRRNKRYQYFRWPLPQSRLKGVEYCSSGDEVKTHSCSKRRMHQILQKRPSFLKKTLNHLYWRRKLPMVKIGELFGVSSATICRCMKKFGIKVRTPSETSMKYQKLPFSGSPTEKAYLLGLMGDLHARYHRLQINVSLTTTHPAMVRLFESCFGKYGHVNKYPMLNPDFRYCEWYCYCNLHPSFSFLTVRDQKLSEQVLNTDELFYHHLSGIIDSEGFIGVSKCSGQRREYIRVLIGISSTDLTLLKQVAQKLRSLGYSAKVREAKSSTNAFKGKRKLWNLRIERKSDVFRVLPNLKLQHQEKSEWGNLALKIAERGYTYWGEVASRVMDLRRRIDREVQLCKTEAKKMYVVRHSTVDKASYSLGCCSVIVFLLI
;
A
#
# COMPACT_ATOMS: atom_id res chain seq x y z
N MET A 1 8.05 18.14 -53.38
CA MET A 1 8.93 17.65 -52.28
C MET A 1 8.06 17.29 -51.09
N SER A 2 7.79 16.01 -50.91
CA SER A 2 6.84 15.47 -49.94
C SER A 2 7.49 15.38 -48.55
N ILE A 3 7.01 16.18 -47.60
CA ILE A 3 7.48 16.15 -46.20
C ILE A 3 6.64 15.14 -45.43
N ILE A 4 7.29 14.06 -45.02
CA ILE A 4 6.75 12.99 -44.18
C ILE A 4 6.51 13.56 -42.78
N SER A 5 5.25 13.79 -42.44
CA SER A 5 4.80 14.11 -41.08
C SER A 5 4.84 12.83 -40.22
N ILE A 6 5.92 12.63 -39.48
CA ILE A 6 6.00 11.58 -38.47
C ILE A 6 5.21 12.04 -37.23
N GLY A 7 3.95 11.62 -37.15
CA GLY A 7 3.15 11.73 -35.93
C GLY A 7 3.70 10.78 -34.87
N TRP A 8 4.28 11.33 -33.80
CA TRP A 8 4.76 10.52 -32.67
C TRP A 8 3.68 10.39 -31.59
N PRO A 9 3.44 9.17 -31.07
CA PRO A 9 2.41 8.94 -30.08
C PRO A 9 2.84 9.56 -28.75
N THR A 10 1.97 10.41 -28.21
CA THR A 10 1.99 10.80 -26.81
C THR A 10 1.85 9.53 -25.98
N ILE A 11 2.96 8.94 -25.52
CA ILE A 11 2.94 7.86 -24.53
C ILE A 11 2.57 8.49 -23.18
N PHE A 12 1.31 8.88 -23.04
CA PHE A 12 0.65 8.86 -21.76
C PHE A 12 0.33 7.39 -21.50
N SER A 13 1.16 6.73 -20.69
CA SER A 13 0.72 5.54 -19.98
C SER A 13 -0.31 6.00 -18.93
N LEU A 14 -1.53 6.31 -19.40
CA LEU A 14 -2.72 6.36 -18.57
C LEU A 14 -2.90 4.95 -18.03
N LYS A 15 -2.34 4.70 -16.85
CA LYS A 15 -2.76 3.56 -16.05
C LYS A 15 -4.22 3.78 -15.74
N THR A 16 -5.04 3.00 -16.40
CA THR A 16 -6.46 2.96 -16.12
C THR A 16 -6.62 2.21 -14.80
N CYS A 17 -7.09 2.90 -13.76
CA CYS A 17 -7.81 2.26 -12.68
C CYS A 17 -9.13 1.76 -13.27
N SER A 18 -9.07 0.60 -13.94
CA SER A 18 -10.27 -0.09 -14.36
C SER A 18 -10.99 -0.53 -13.10
N ARG A 19 -12.08 0.18 -12.75
CA ARG A 19 -13.08 -0.30 -11.79
C ARG A 19 -13.53 -1.67 -12.28
N ARG A 20 -12.93 -2.74 -11.72
CA ARG A 20 -13.41 -4.11 -11.85
C ARG A 20 -14.86 -4.10 -11.35
N ARG A 21 -15.82 -4.29 -12.26
CA ARG A 21 -17.14 -4.80 -11.87
C ARG A 21 -16.89 -6.09 -11.10
N ASN A 22 -17.70 -6.32 -10.08
CA ASN A 22 -17.95 -7.61 -9.45
C ASN A 22 -18.12 -8.71 -10.52
N LYS A 23 -17.04 -9.24 -11.06
CA LYS A 23 -17.00 -10.66 -11.37
C LYS A 23 -16.72 -11.27 -10.01
N ARG A 24 -17.66 -12.09 -9.53
CA ARG A 24 -17.36 -13.09 -8.52
C ARG A 24 -16.04 -13.71 -8.96
N TYR A 25 -14.94 -13.32 -8.33
CA TYR A 25 -13.90 -14.29 -8.10
C TYR A 25 -14.68 -15.38 -7.38
N GLN A 26 -14.98 -16.48 -8.08
CA GLN A 26 -15.17 -17.72 -7.35
C GLN A 26 -13.94 -17.76 -6.47
N TYR A 27 -14.16 -17.51 -5.19
CA TYR A 27 -13.17 -17.75 -4.18
C TYR A 27 -12.92 -19.24 -4.31
N PHE A 28 -11.95 -19.63 -5.14
CA PHE A 28 -11.18 -20.81 -4.82
C PHE A 28 -10.75 -20.54 -3.40
N ARG A 29 -11.39 -21.24 -2.46
CA ARG A 29 -10.94 -21.38 -1.09
C ARG A 29 -9.55 -21.99 -1.23
N TRP A 30 -8.55 -21.14 -1.42
CA TRP A 30 -7.18 -21.55 -1.28
C TRP A 30 -7.03 -21.94 0.18
N PRO A 31 -6.65 -23.20 0.46
CA PRO A 31 -6.29 -23.55 1.82
C PRO A 31 -5.15 -22.60 2.19
N LEU A 32 -5.33 -21.87 3.29
CA LEU A 32 -4.18 -21.31 3.99
C LEU A 32 -3.17 -22.45 4.09
N PRO A 33 -1.87 -22.23 3.82
CA PRO A 33 -0.88 -23.22 4.21
C PRO A 33 -1.04 -23.34 5.72
N GLN A 34 -1.71 -24.40 6.16
CA GLN A 34 -1.55 -24.86 7.52
C GLN A 34 -0.06 -25.11 7.60
N SER A 35 0.62 -24.26 8.35
CA SER A 35 1.98 -24.50 8.77
C SER A 35 2.01 -25.91 9.32
N ARG A 36 2.51 -26.85 8.51
CA ARG A 36 2.97 -28.16 8.98
C ARG A 36 3.95 -27.84 10.09
N LEU A 37 3.48 -28.00 11.33
CA LEU A 37 4.35 -28.48 12.38
C LEU A 37 4.95 -29.76 11.82
N LYS A 38 6.22 -29.71 11.45
CA LYS A 38 6.97 -30.92 11.11
C LYS A 38 6.79 -31.86 12.30
N GLY A 39 6.35 -33.08 11.99
CA GLY A 39 6.29 -34.16 12.96
C GLY A 39 7.65 -34.27 13.63
N VAL A 40 7.63 -34.18 14.95
CA VAL A 40 8.66 -34.78 15.78
C VAL A 40 8.37 -36.28 15.68
N GLU A 41 9.31 -37.02 15.10
CA GLU A 41 9.32 -38.48 15.18
C GLU A 41 9.32 -38.86 16.66
N TYR A 42 8.27 -39.57 17.09
CA TYR A 42 8.29 -40.27 18.35
C TYR A 42 9.18 -41.49 18.17
N CYS A 43 10.41 -41.42 18.69
CA CYS A 43 11.17 -42.62 19.03
C CYS A 43 10.41 -43.34 20.13
N SER A 44 9.89 -44.52 19.80
CA SER A 44 9.42 -45.50 20.76
C SER A 44 10.63 -46.10 21.48
N SER A 45 10.99 -45.54 22.62
CA SER A 45 11.75 -46.23 23.66
C SER A 45 11.41 -45.61 25.02
N GLY A 46 11.03 -46.48 25.95
CA GLY A 46 10.45 -46.13 27.24
C GLY A 46 11.37 -45.28 28.11
N ASP A 47 10.78 -44.24 28.70
CA ASP A 47 10.89 -43.83 30.10
C ASP A 47 10.39 -42.38 30.24
N GLU A 48 9.06 -42.20 30.20
CA GLU A 48 8.44 -40.88 30.30
C GLU A 48 7.40 -40.82 31.43
N VAL A 49 7.84 -40.88 32.69
CA VAL A 49 6.98 -40.53 33.83
C VAL A 49 7.80 -39.85 34.93
N LYS A 50 7.64 -38.51 35.10
CA LYS A 50 7.66 -37.74 36.38
C LYS A 50 8.03 -36.24 36.31
N THR A 51 8.14 -35.58 35.15
CA THR A 51 8.50 -34.14 35.13
C THR A 51 7.33 -33.16 35.30
N HIS A 52 6.09 -33.55 34.95
CA HIS A 52 4.93 -32.64 34.95
C HIS A 52 4.32 -32.31 36.33
N SER A 53 4.55 -33.13 37.36
CA SER A 53 4.00 -32.88 38.70
C SER A 53 4.81 -31.86 39.51
N CYS A 54 6.11 -31.73 39.22
CA CYS A 54 7.05 -30.88 39.96
C CYS A 54 6.85 -29.38 39.66
N SER A 55 6.55 -29.03 38.40
CA SER A 55 6.38 -27.64 37.94
C SER A 55 5.10 -26.97 38.46
N LYS A 56 3.99 -27.73 38.59
CA LYS A 56 2.74 -27.22 39.21
C LYS A 56 2.95 -26.86 40.68
N ARG A 57 3.74 -27.65 41.42
CA ARG A 57 4.06 -27.38 42.83
C ARG A 57 4.85 -26.08 43.00
N ARG A 58 5.84 -25.82 42.14
CA ARG A 58 6.67 -24.61 42.21
C ARG A 58 5.87 -23.32 41.99
N MET A 59 4.99 -23.30 40.99
CA MET A 59 4.12 -22.14 40.75
C MET A 59 3.10 -21.95 41.89
N HIS A 60 2.54 -23.03 42.42
CA HIS A 60 1.61 -22.96 43.56
C HIS A 60 2.30 -22.41 44.82
N GLN A 61 3.55 -22.81 45.07
CA GLN A 61 4.36 -22.26 46.16
C GLN A 61 4.64 -20.76 45.96
N ILE A 62 4.95 -20.30 44.74
CA ILE A 62 5.15 -18.87 44.46
C ILE A 62 3.84 -18.09 44.65
N LEU A 63 2.72 -18.66 44.21
CA LEU A 63 1.37 -18.09 44.39
C LEU A 63 1.02 -17.89 45.87
N GLN A 64 1.38 -18.84 46.72
CA GLN A 64 1.13 -18.77 48.16
C GLN A 64 2.13 -17.84 48.87
N LYS A 65 3.42 -17.90 48.52
CA LYS A 65 4.47 -17.17 49.24
C LYS A 65 4.60 -15.70 48.83
N ARG A 66 4.40 -15.35 47.56
CA ARG A 66 4.64 -13.98 47.03
C ARG A 66 3.67 -13.58 45.90
N PRO A 67 2.36 -13.46 46.18
CA PRO A 67 1.35 -13.15 45.17
C PRO A 67 1.56 -11.78 44.50
N SER A 68 2.03 -10.77 45.24
CA SER A 68 2.29 -9.42 44.73
C SER A 68 3.43 -9.41 43.69
N PHE A 69 4.50 -10.17 43.94
CA PHE A 69 5.62 -10.32 43.02
C PHE A 69 5.17 -11.01 41.72
N LEU A 70 4.45 -12.12 41.82
CA LEU A 70 3.97 -12.84 40.64
C LEU A 70 3.03 -11.99 39.78
N LYS A 71 2.12 -11.21 40.41
CA LYS A 71 1.25 -10.26 39.70
C LYS A 71 2.06 -9.22 38.91
N LYS A 72 3.07 -8.60 39.55
CA LYS A 72 3.97 -7.62 38.90
C LYS A 72 4.74 -8.25 37.73
N THR A 73 5.30 -9.44 37.93
CA THR A 73 6.08 -10.15 36.91
C THR A 73 5.22 -10.57 35.73
N LEU A 74 4.03 -11.14 35.96
CA LEU A 74 3.09 -11.48 34.90
C LEU A 74 2.66 -10.23 34.12
N ASN A 75 2.37 -9.13 34.81
CA ASN A 75 2.01 -7.87 34.14
C ASN A 75 3.18 -7.32 33.30
N HIS A 76 4.41 -7.35 33.82
CA HIS A 76 5.59 -6.93 33.08
C HIS A 76 5.85 -7.81 31.84
N LEU A 77 5.90 -9.13 31.99
CA LEU A 77 6.15 -10.05 30.88
C LEU A 77 5.04 -9.98 29.81
N TYR A 78 3.78 -9.87 30.26
CA TYR A 78 2.64 -9.88 29.36
C TYR A 78 2.35 -8.51 28.74
N TRP A 79 2.23 -7.43 29.51
CA TRP A 79 1.83 -6.14 28.96
C TRP A 79 3.01 -5.29 28.49
N ARG A 80 4.15 -5.31 29.21
CA ARG A 80 5.34 -4.54 28.83
C ARG A 80 6.19 -5.26 27.78
N ARG A 81 6.55 -6.53 28.01
CA ARG A 81 7.38 -7.31 27.06
C ARG A 81 6.59 -8.02 25.96
N LYS A 82 5.26 -7.95 25.97
CA LYS A 82 4.35 -8.50 24.96
C LYS A 82 4.51 -10.00 24.67
N LEU A 83 5.09 -10.78 25.58
CA LEU A 83 5.30 -12.22 25.37
C LEU A 83 3.97 -12.98 25.25
N PRO A 84 3.86 -13.99 24.36
CA PRO A 84 2.71 -14.87 24.31
C PRO A 84 2.64 -15.75 25.56
N MET A 85 1.44 -16.14 26.00
CA MET A 85 1.27 -16.93 27.23
C MET A 85 2.00 -18.27 27.19
N VAL A 86 2.20 -18.85 26.00
CA VAL A 86 2.97 -20.08 25.81
C VAL A 86 4.42 -19.88 26.25
N LYS A 87 5.09 -18.83 25.76
CA LYS A 87 6.46 -18.47 26.18
C LYS A 87 6.55 -18.12 27.66
N ILE A 88 5.54 -17.45 28.22
CA ILE A 88 5.49 -17.19 29.66
C ILE A 88 5.37 -18.52 30.42
N GLY A 89 4.53 -19.44 29.93
CA GLY A 89 4.41 -20.79 30.47
C GLY A 89 5.76 -21.52 30.49
N GLU A 90 6.47 -21.53 29.36
CA GLU A 90 7.82 -22.10 29.24
C GLU A 90 8.79 -21.51 30.25
N LEU A 91 8.83 -20.17 30.41
CA LEU A 91 9.69 -19.48 31.39
C LEU A 91 9.44 -19.91 32.84
N PHE A 92 8.21 -20.27 33.17
CA PHE A 92 7.84 -20.75 34.50
C PHE A 92 7.72 -22.28 34.60
N GLY A 93 7.97 -23.01 33.51
CA GLY A 93 7.79 -24.45 33.42
C GLY A 93 6.33 -24.91 33.58
N VAL A 94 5.33 -24.07 33.27
CA VAL A 94 3.90 -24.42 33.39
C VAL A 94 3.15 -24.28 32.07
N SER A 95 1.99 -24.91 31.96
CA SER A 95 1.12 -24.73 30.79
C SER A 95 0.58 -23.29 30.68
N SER A 96 0.35 -22.83 29.44
CA SER A 96 -0.28 -21.54 29.15
C SER A 96 -1.65 -21.37 29.82
N ALA A 97 -2.41 -22.47 29.97
CA ALA A 97 -3.67 -22.49 30.70
C ALA A 97 -3.51 -22.15 32.20
N THR A 98 -2.38 -22.54 32.81
CA THR A 98 -2.06 -22.20 34.21
C THR A 98 -1.74 -20.71 34.33
N ILE A 99 -0.98 -20.14 33.38
CA ILE A 99 -0.73 -18.69 33.31
C ILE A 99 -2.06 -17.93 33.15
N CYS A 100 -2.93 -18.36 32.24
CA CYS A 100 -4.24 -17.75 32.03
C CYS A 100 -5.09 -17.73 33.31
N ARG A 101 -5.13 -18.85 34.05
CA ARG A 101 -5.82 -18.92 35.36
C ARG A 101 -5.21 -17.95 36.38
N CYS A 102 -3.88 -17.86 36.45
CA CYS A 102 -3.21 -16.91 37.35
C CYS A 102 -3.53 -15.46 37.00
N MET A 103 -3.51 -15.10 35.70
CA MET A 103 -3.87 -13.77 35.24
C MET A 103 -5.31 -13.39 35.60
N LYS A 104 -6.27 -14.31 35.39
CA LYS A 104 -7.66 -14.14 35.81
C LYS A 104 -7.77 -13.93 37.32
N LYS A 105 -7.10 -14.77 38.12
CA LYS A 105 -7.06 -14.64 39.59
C LYS A 105 -6.53 -13.28 40.06
N PHE A 106 -5.57 -12.70 39.35
CA PHE A 106 -4.99 -11.39 39.68
C PHE A 106 -5.69 -10.18 39.05
N GLY A 107 -6.77 -10.39 38.29
CA GLY A 107 -7.48 -9.33 37.57
C GLY A 107 -6.67 -8.71 36.41
N ILE A 108 -5.67 -9.43 35.88
CA ILE A 108 -4.88 -8.96 34.74
C ILE A 108 -5.68 -9.23 33.46
N LYS A 109 -6.09 -8.17 32.75
CA LYS A 109 -6.80 -8.28 31.48
C LYS A 109 -6.00 -9.13 30.49
N VAL A 110 -6.64 -10.19 30.00
CA VAL A 110 -6.08 -11.07 28.95
C VAL A 110 -6.28 -10.39 27.60
N ARG A 111 -5.23 -10.43 26.75
CA ARG A 111 -5.32 -9.99 25.35
C ARG A 111 -6.32 -10.86 24.61
N THR A 112 -7.11 -10.22 23.77
CA THR A 112 -8.04 -10.87 22.85
C THR A 112 -7.30 -11.81 21.88
N PRO A 113 -7.97 -12.83 21.30
CA PRO A 113 -7.37 -13.69 20.29
C PRO A 113 -6.78 -12.92 19.11
N SER A 114 -7.42 -11.80 18.72
CA SER A 114 -6.88 -10.92 17.69
C SER A 114 -5.55 -10.30 18.10
N GLU A 115 -5.39 -9.89 19.36
CA GLU A 115 -4.14 -9.35 19.89
C GLU A 115 -3.02 -10.39 20.04
N THR A 116 -3.34 -11.66 20.31
CA THR A 116 -2.34 -12.73 20.46
C THR A 116 -1.95 -13.39 19.15
N SER A 117 -2.84 -13.47 18.16
CA SER A 117 -2.54 -14.04 16.84
C SER A 117 -1.86 -13.08 15.87
N MET A 118 -1.68 -11.80 16.23
CA MET A 118 -1.04 -10.81 15.37
C MET A 118 0.49 -10.98 15.38
N LYS A 119 1.07 -11.36 14.24
CA LYS A 119 2.52 -11.41 14.02
C LYS A 119 3.19 -10.03 14.14
N TYR A 120 2.49 -8.97 13.75
CA TYR A 120 3.01 -7.61 13.68
C TYR A 120 2.13 -6.65 14.50
N GLN A 121 2.78 -5.72 15.21
CA GLN A 121 2.08 -4.64 15.90
C GLN A 121 1.38 -3.72 14.89
N LYS A 122 0.20 -3.22 15.29
CA LYS A 122 -0.55 -2.21 14.54
C LYS A 122 -0.78 -1.02 15.44
N LEU A 123 -0.30 0.15 15.01
CA LEU A 123 -0.53 1.38 15.73
C LEU A 123 -1.86 1.99 15.29
N PRO A 124 -2.60 2.63 16.22
CA PRO A 124 -3.75 3.43 15.85
C PRO A 124 -3.32 4.60 14.95
N PHE A 125 -4.29 5.16 14.24
CA PHE A 125 -4.08 6.37 13.46
C PHE A 125 -3.66 7.50 14.39
N SER A 126 -2.69 8.31 13.96
CA SER A 126 -2.12 9.40 14.76
C SER A 126 -3.15 10.44 15.21
N GLY A 127 -4.26 10.54 14.48
CA GLY A 127 -5.26 11.61 14.66
C GLY A 127 -4.92 12.89 13.91
N SER A 128 -3.79 12.95 13.19
CA SER A 128 -3.36 14.14 12.44
C SER A 128 -4.38 14.50 11.34
N PRO A 129 -4.98 15.71 11.37
CA PRO A 129 -5.93 16.14 10.34
C PRO A 129 -5.30 16.24 8.94
N THR A 130 -4.07 16.74 8.84
CA THR A 130 -3.35 16.89 7.56
C THR A 130 -2.98 15.55 6.95
N GLU A 131 -2.56 14.59 7.77
CA GLU A 131 -2.32 13.22 7.33
C GLU A 131 -3.60 12.52 6.90
N LYS A 132 -4.70 12.70 7.65
CA LYS A 132 -6.02 12.17 7.27
C LYS A 132 -6.46 12.70 5.92
N ALA A 133 -6.34 14.02 5.71
CA ALA A 133 -6.70 14.68 4.46
C ALA A 133 -5.88 14.14 3.28
N TYR A 134 -4.56 14.00 3.46
CA TYR A 134 -3.67 13.41 2.47
C TYR A 134 -4.04 11.96 2.12
N LEU A 135 -4.24 11.10 3.12
CA LEU A 135 -4.60 9.69 2.90
C LEU A 135 -5.97 9.54 2.22
N LEU A 136 -6.93 10.41 2.53
CA LEU A 136 -8.21 10.46 1.83
C LEU A 136 -8.05 10.85 0.35
N GLY A 137 -7.10 11.72 0.02
CA GLY A 137 -6.81 12.08 -1.38
C GLY A 137 -6.17 10.91 -2.13
N LEU A 138 -5.29 10.18 -1.46
CA LEU A 138 -4.59 9.01 -2.01
C LEU A 138 -5.52 7.82 -2.30
N MET A 139 -6.76 7.84 -1.76
CA MET A 139 -7.76 6.77 -1.96
C MET A 139 -8.15 6.50 -3.41
N GLY A 140 -7.78 7.36 -4.38
CA GLY A 140 -8.01 7.09 -5.80
C GLY A 140 -7.37 5.79 -6.30
N ASP A 141 -6.14 5.49 -5.83
CA ASP A 141 -5.40 4.27 -6.18
C ASP A 141 -5.48 3.17 -5.11
N LEU A 142 -5.88 3.52 -3.88
CA LEU A 142 -5.96 2.57 -2.77
C LEU A 142 -7.28 1.81 -2.77
N HIS A 143 -7.19 0.53 -2.45
CA HIS A 143 -8.32 -0.28 -2.07
C HIS A 143 -8.30 -0.53 -0.56
N ALA A 144 -9.23 0.08 0.17
CA ALA A 144 -9.43 -0.13 1.60
C ALA A 144 -10.73 -0.91 1.87
N ARG A 145 -10.67 -1.88 2.79
CA ARG A 145 -11.82 -2.67 3.24
C ARG A 145 -11.65 -3.13 4.67
N TYR A 146 -12.77 -3.40 5.34
CA TYR A 146 -12.74 -4.21 6.55
C TYR A 146 -12.29 -5.63 6.21
N HIS A 147 -11.40 -6.19 7.02
CA HIS A 147 -10.97 -7.57 6.92
C HIS A 147 -10.90 -8.17 8.31
N ARG A 148 -11.99 -8.81 8.78
CA ARG A 148 -12.16 -9.17 10.20
C ARG A 148 -12.15 -7.91 11.08
N LEU A 149 -11.35 -7.88 12.14
CA LEU A 149 -11.27 -6.79 13.12
C LEU A 149 -10.21 -5.72 12.77
N GLN A 150 -9.95 -5.48 11.48
CA GLN A 150 -8.88 -4.60 11.01
C GLN A 150 -9.25 -3.97 9.67
N ILE A 151 -8.53 -2.92 9.29
CA ILE A 151 -8.63 -2.33 7.96
C ILE A 151 -7.50 -2.89 7.10
N ASN A 152 -7.84 -3.49 5.97
CA ASN A 152 -6.87 -3.89 4.96
C ASN A 152 -6.84 -2.81 3.89
N VAL A 153 -5.68 -2.19 3.71
CA VAL A 153 -5.41 -1.25 2.61
C VAL A 153 -4.44 -1.91 1.65
N SER A 154 -4.68 -1.75 0.36
CA SER A 154 -3.87 -2.37 -0.69
C SER A 154 -3.82 -1.54 -1.96
N LEU A 155 -2.81 -1.77 -2.79
CA LEU A 155 -2.72 -1.25 -4.16
C LEU A 155 -1.95 -2.23 -5.05
N THR A 156 -2.07 -2.06 -6.37
CA THR A 156 -1.13 -2.64 -7.31
C THR A 156 -0.40 -1.56 -8.09
N THR A 157 0.89 -1.75 -8.34
CA THR A 157 1.66 -0.77 -9.12
C THR A 157 2.87 -1.40 -9.82
N THR A 158 3.34 -0.71 -10.84
CA THR A 158 4.61 -0.99 -11.52
C THR A 158 5.62 0.15 -11.31
N HIS A 159 5.23 1.19 -10.57
CA HIS A 159 6.07 2.34 -10.31
C HIS A 159 6.71 2.14 -8.93
N PRO A 160 8.05 2.14 -8.85
CA PRO A 160 8.73 1.96 -7.57
C PRO A 160 8.48 3.14 -6.62
N ALA A 161 8.27 4.36 -7.14
CA ALA A 161 7.89 5.51 -6.34
C ALA A 161 6.55 5.32 -5.60
N MET A 162 5.58 4.64 -6.22
CA MET A 162 4.31 4.33 -5.57
C MET A 162 4.45 3.24 -4.49
N VAL A 163 5.36 2.28 -4.67
CA VAL A 163 5.70 1.29 -3.62
C VAL A 163 6.31 2.00 -2.41
N ARG A 164 7.29 2.89 -2.64
CA ARG A 164 7.93 3.70 -1.58
C ARG A 164 6.91 4.60 -0.88
N LEU A 165 6.00 5.20 -1.64
CA LEU A 165 4.92 6.02 -1.09
C LEU A 165 4.02 5.19 -0.16
N PHE A 166 3.58 4.02 -0.60
CA PHE A 166 2.77 3.12 0.22
C PHE A 166 3.49 2.69 1.50
N GLU A 167 4.77 2.31 1.39
CA GLU A 167 5.61 1.94 2.52
C GLU A 167 5.76 3.09 3.53
N SER A 168 6.00 4.32 3.06
CA SER A 168 6.13 5.50 3.94
C SER A 168 4.81 5.89 4.64
N CYS A 169 3.68 5.79 3.93
CA CYS A 169 2.36 6.12 4.48
C CYS A 169 1.93 5.13 5.57
N PHE A 170 2.13 3.83 5.35
CA PHE A 170 1.53 2.78 6.18
C PHE A 170 2.53 2.00 7.03
N GLY A 171 3.83 2.01 6.69
CA GLY A 171 4.87 1.25 7.39
C GLY A 171 5.03 1.64 8.86
N LYS A 172 4.76 2.90 9.20
CA LYS A 172 4.72 3.37 10.60
C LYS A 172 3.52 2.84 11.40
N TYR A 173 2.46 2.38 10.74
CA TYR A 173 1.24 1.90 11.39
C TYR A 173 1.11 0.38 11.39
N GLY A 174 1.80 -0.32 10.51
CA GLY A 174 1.74 -1.76 10.43
C GLY A 174 2.73 -2.31 9.42
N HIS A 175 2.91 -3.62 9.45
CA HIS A 175 3.80 -4.29 8.51
C HIS A 175 3.25 -4.24 7.09
N VAL A 176 3.98 -3.59 6.20
CA VAL A 176 3.70 -3.55 4.76
C VAL A 176 4.23 -4.83 4.13
N ASN A 177 3.33 -5.56 3.50
CA ASN A 177 3.66 -6.74 2.74
C ASN A 177 3.66 -6.36 1.26
N LYS A 178 4.61 -6.91 0.50
CA LYS A 178 4.65 -6.80 -0.95
C LYS A 178 4.92 -8.16 -1.59
N TYR A 179 4.23 -8.45 -2.68
CA TYR A 179 4.52 -9.62 -3.49
C TYR A 179 4.18 -9.35 -4.95
N PRO A 180 4.85 -10.03 -5.90
CA PRO A 180 4.58 -9.82 -7.31
C PRO A 180 3.30 -10.54 -7.73
N MET A 181 2.56 -9.92 -8.64
CA MET A 181 1.37 -10.47 -9.28
C MET A 181 1.51 -10.37 -10.79
N LEU A 182 1.13 -11.44 -11.51
CA LEU A 182 1.00 -11.39 -12.95
C LEU A 182 -0.32 -10.69 -13.31
N ASN A 183 -0.23 -9.65 -14.13
CA ASN A 183 -1.40 -9.01 -14.71
C ASN A 183 -1.76 -9.74 -16.03
N PRO A 184 -2.87 -10.50 -16.08
CA PRO A 184 -3.18 -11.33 -17.25
C PRO A 184 -3.53 -10.49 -18.48
N ASP A 185 -4.14 -9.32 -18.27
CA ASP A 185 -4.60 -8.46 -19.36
C ASP A 185 -3.42 -7.84 -20.15
N PHE A 186 -2.32 -7.56 -19.45
CA PHE A 186 -1.17 -6.85 -20.03
C PHE A 186 0.12 -7.67 -20.06
N ARG A 187 0.09 -8.94 -19.61
CA ARG A 187 1.21 -9.89 -19.62
C ARG A 187 2.51 -9.38 -18.96
N TYR A 188 2.40 -8.44 -18.02
CA TYR A 188 3.52 -7.99 -17.18
C TYR A 188 3.26 -8.27 -15.71
N CYS A 189 4.33 -8.32 -14.91
CA CYS A 189 4.24 -8.44 -13.46
C CYS A 189 4.18 -7.04 -12.82
N GLU A 190 3.35 -6.92 -11.78
CA GLU A 190 3.20 -5.73 -10.94
C GLU A 190 3.35 -6.10 -9.47
N TRP A 191 3.66 -5.11 -8.63
CA TRP A 191 3.71 -5.28 -7.19
C TRP A 191 2.33 -5.09 -6.59
N TYR A 192 1.88 -6.10 -5.83
CA TYR A 192 0.76 -5.94 -4.92
C TYR A 192 1.29 -5.61 -3.54
N CYS A 193 0.94 -4.44 -3.04
CA CYS A 193 1.29 -3.95 -1.72
C CYS A 193 0.03 -3.98 -0.84
N TYR A 194 0.16 -4.44 0.41
CA TYR A 194 -0.93 -4.34 1.37
C TYR A 194 -0.43 -4.15 2.80
N CYS A 195 -1.25 -3.49 3.61
CA CYS A 195 -1.04 -3.31 5.04
C CYS A 195 -2.34 -3.59 5.79
N ASN A 196 -2.21 -4.30 6.91
CA ASN A 196 -3.32 -4.52 7.84
C ASN A 196 -3.20 -3.52 8.97
N LEU A 197 -4.11 -2.54 9.01
CA LEU A 197 -4.11 -1.40 9.91
C LEU A 197 -5.10 -1.58 11.06
N HIS A 198 -4.90 -0.79 12.10
CA HIS A 198 -5.81 -0.68 13.25
C HIS A 198 -7.21 -0.17 12.81
N PRO A 199 -8.32 -0.56 13.48
CA PRO A 199 -9.68 -0.09 13.14
C PRO A 199 -9.90 1.43 13.10
N SER A 200 -9.04 2.22 13.75
CA SER A 200 -9.06 3.70 13.68
C SER A 200 -8.87 4.26 12.26
N PHE A 201 -8.43 3.43 11.30
CA PHE A 201 -8.36 3.78 9.87
C PHE A 201 -9.68 3.56 9.12
N SER A 202 -10.80 3.34 9.83
CA SER A 202 -12.13 3.12 9.24
C SER A 202 -12.56 4.22 8.28
N PHE A 203 -12.07 5.45 8.45
CA PHE A 203 -12.32 6.56 7.53
C PHE A 203 -11.86 6.30 6.08
N LEU A 204 -10.90 5.39 5.87
CA LEU A 204 -10.47 4.99 4.52
C LEU A 204 -11.49 4.07 3.82
N THR A 205 -12.42 3.45 4.56
CA THR A 205 -13.41 2.51 4.00
C THR A 205 -14.67 3.20 3.49
N VAL A 206 -14.85 4.48 3.82
CA VAL A 206 -16.00 5.27 3.37
C VAL A 206 -15.87 5.53 1.88
N ARG A 207 -16.79 4.97 1.09
CA ARG A 207 -16.76 5.06 -0.38
C ARG A 207 -17.35 6.34 -0.94
N ASP A 208 -18.08 7.12 -0.15
CA ASP A 208 -18.57 8.42 -0.61
C ASP A 208 -17.37 9.39 -0.57
N GLN A 209 -16.60 9.38 -1.66
CA GLN A 209 -15.43 10.24 -1.91
C GLN A 209 -15.82 11.71 -2.15
N LYS A 210 -17.00 12.13 -1.72
CA LYS A 210 -17.32 13.55 -1.63
C LYS A 210 -16.24 14.18 -0.78
N LEU A 211 -15.73 15.29 -1.26
CA LEU A 211 -14.78 16.10 -0.52
C LEU A 211 -15.46 16.48 0.80
N SER A 212 -15.05 15.84 1.90
CA SER A 212 -15.69 16.05 3.20
C SER A 212 -15.56 17.53 3.56
N GLU A 213 -16.59 18.12 4.15
CA GLU A 213 -16.58 19.52 4.59
C GLU A 213 -15.33 19.82 5.43
N GLN A 214 -14.90 18.86 6.27
CA GLN A 214 -13.66 18.93 7.06
C GLN A 214 -12.40 19.27 6.24
N VAL A 215 -12.27 18.75 5.01
CA VAL A 215 -11.13 19.00 4.12
C VAL A 215 -11.23 20.37 3.46
N LEU A 216 -12.45 20.87 3.25
CA LEU A 216 -12.70 22.17 2.64
C LEU A 216 -12.56 23.35 3.62
N ASN A 217 -12.62 23.05 4.93
CA ASN A 217 -12.60 24.04 6.00
C ASN A 217 -11.36 24.94 6.00
N THR A 218 -10.17 24.40 5.70
CA THR A 218 -8.93 25.18 5.65
C THR A 218 -8.16 24.91 4.37
N ASP A 219 -7.44 25.91 3.91
CA ASP A 219 -6.64 25.80 2.69
C ASP A 219 -5.49 24.80 2.88
N GLU A 220 -4.91 24.73 4.08
CA GLU A 220 -3.90 23.74 4.43
C GLU A 220 -4.42 22.30 4.24
N LEU A 221 -5.58 21.96 4.83
CA LEU A 221 -6.17 20.62 4.68
C LEU A 221 -6.53 20.34 3.23
N PHE A 222 -7.01 21.34 2.50
CA PHE A 222 -7.28 21.23 1.08
C PHE A 222 -6.01 20.91 0.28
N TYR A 223 -4.88 21.59 0.52
CA TYR A 223 -3.63 21.30 -0.20
C TYR A 223 -3.05 19.93 0.16
N HIS A 224 -3.18 19.49 1.41
CA HIS A 224 -2.80 18.12 1.78
C HIS A 224 -3.64 17.07 1.04
N HIS A 225 -4.96 17.29 0.98
CA HIS A 225 -5.85 16.41 0.23
C HIS A 225 -5.56 16.44 -1.28
N LEU A 226 -5.39 17.62 -1.85
CA LEU A 226 -5.04 17.81 -3.26
C LEU A 226 -3.72 17.13 -3.60
N SER A 227 -2.74 17.19 -2.69
CA SER A 227 -1.46 16.47 -2.84
C SER A 227 -1.67 14.96 -2.90
N GLY A 228 -2.53 14.41 -2.03
CA GLY A 228 -2.90 13.00 -2.08
C GLY A 228 -3.59 12.60 -3.38
N ILE A 229 -4.53 13.43 -3.87
CA ILE A 229 -5.19 13.19 -5.17
C ILE A 229 -4.16 13.25 -6.31
N ILE A 230 -3.25 14.23 -6.28
CA ILE A 230 -2.22 14.36 -7.30
C ILE A 230 -1.31 13.13 -7.26
N ASP A 231 -0.95 12.65 -6.08
CA ASP A 231 -0.08 11.48 -5.89
C ASP A 231 -0.70 10.15 -6.32
N SER A 232 -2.03 10.02 -6.30
CA SER A 232 -2.74 8.90 -6.96
C SER A 232 -3.07 9.18 -8.43
N GLU A 233 -4.08 10.02 -8.69
CA GLU A 233 -4.71 10.17 -10.00
C GLU A 233 -4.18 11.34 -10.83
N GLY A 234 -3.36 12.21 -10.24
CA GLY A 234 -2.84 13.39 -10.91
C GLY A 234 -1.50 13.23 -11.60
N PHE A 235 -1.12 14.27 -12.32
CA PHE A 235 0.18 14.41 -12.96
C PHE A 235 0.61 15.87 -13.03
N ILE A 236 1.93 16.06 -13.05
CA ILE A 236 2.59 17.33 -13.34
C ILE A 236 3.30 17.15 -14.68
N GLY A 237 2.94 17.97 -15.66
CA GLY A 237 3.46 17.88 -17.01
C GLY A 237 4.32 19.07 -17.37
N VAL A 238 5.52 18.79 -17.88
CA VAL A 238 6.33 19.75 -18.65
C VAL A 238 6.47 19.20 -20.06
N SER A 239 5.98 19.94 -21.04
CA SER A 239 5.94 19.48 -22.44
C SER A 239 6.22 20.61 -23.41
N LYS A 240 6.66 20.27 -24.61
CA LYS A 240 6.75 21.23 -25.71
C LYS A 240 5.37 21.61 -26.25
N CYS A 241 5.23 22.86 -26.65
CA CYS A 241 4.08 23.36 -27.40
C CYS A 241 4.61 24.09 -28.64
N SER A 242 4.10 23.72 -29.81
CA SER A 242 4.48 24.35 -31.07
C SER A 242 3.87 25.75 -31.15
N GLY A 243 4.72 26.76 -31.31
CA GLY A 243 4.30 28.09 -31.73
C GLY A 243 4.67 28.36 -33.18
N GLN A 244 4.17 29.46 -33.74
CA GLN A 244 4.36 29.82 -35.16
C GLN A 244 5.83 29.96 -35.58
N ARG A 245 6.74 30.32 -34.65
CA ARG A 245 8.17 30.54 -34.94
C ARG A 245 9.13 29.75 -34.06
N ARG A 246 8.72 29.34 -32.85
CA ARG A 246 9.55 28.61 -31.87
C ARG A 246 8.69 27.67 -31.03
N GLU A 247 9.33 26.65 -30.46
CA GLU A 247 8.71 25.75 -29.48
C GLU A 247 8.80 26.36 -28.07
N TYR A 248 7.67 26.43 -27.38
CA TYR A 248 7.54 27.00 -26.04
C TYR A 248 7.34 25.90 -25.00
N ILE A 249 7.70 26.22 -23.75
CA ILE A 249 7.47 25.32 -22.61
C ILE A 249 6.01 25.46 -22.16
N ARG A 250 5.31 24.33 -22.11
CA ARG A 250 4.01 24.19 -21.43
C ARG A 250 4.23 23.48 -20.10
N VAL A 251 3.74 24.08 -19.03
CA VAL A 251 3.67 23.46 -17.69
C VAL A 251 2.21 23.35 -17.30
N LEU A 252 1.80 22.19 -16.77
CA LEU A 252 0.42 22.00 -16.32
C LEU A 252 0.34 21.00 -15.15
N ILE A 253 -0.70 21.15 -14.35
CA ILE A 253 -1.15 20.15 -13.37
C ILE A 253 -2.47 19.59 -13.87
N GLY A 254 -2.62 18.28 -13.86
CA GLY A 254 -3.86 17.61 -14.28
C GLY A 254 -4.27 16.49 -13.32
N ILE A 255 -5.58 16.26 -13.22
CA ILE A 255 -6.19 15.12 -12.53
C ILE A 255 -7.19 14.50 -13.48
N SER A 256 -7.10 13.18 -13.67
CA SER A 256 -7.99 12.43 -14.56
C SER A 256 -8.82 11.45 -13.73
N SER A 257 -10.14 11.62 -13.71
CA SER A 257 -11.03 10.76 -12.91
C SER A 257 -12.37 10.50 -13.58
N THR A 258 -13.02 9.41 -13.17
CA THR A 258 -14.43 9.14 -13.52
C THR A 258 -15.41 9.83 -12.56
N ASP A 259 -14.92 10.36 -11.44
CA ASP A 259 -15.71 11.09 -10.47
C ASP A 259 -15.78 12.58 -10.83
N LEU A 260 -16.79 12.96 -11.62
CA LEU A 260 -17.01 14.36 -12.00
C LEU A 260 -17.32 15.24 -10.79
N THR A 261 -17.98 14.70 -9.76
CA THR A 261 -18.37 15.46 -8.56
C THR A 261 -17.13 15.90 -7.79
N LEU A 262 -16.21 14.98 -7.54
CA LEU A 262 -14.92 15.27 -6.91
C LEU A 262 -14.16 16.35 -7.70
N LEU A 263 -14.02 16.17 -9.03
CA LEU A 263 -13.31 17.15 -9.87
C LEU A 263 -13.98 18.53 -9.84
N LYS A 264 -15.32 18.60 -9.83
CA LYS A 264 -16.04 19.88 -9.72
C LYS A 264 -15.79 20.56 -8.37
N GLN A 265 -15.81 19.81 -7.27
CA GLN A 265 -15.53 20.33 -5.92
C GLN A 265 -14.09 20.87 -5.82
N VAL A 266 -13.11 20.09 -6.28
CA VAL A 266 -11.69 20.51 -6.31
C VAL A 266 -11.51 21.76 -7.18
N ALA A 267 -12.13 21.79 -8.37
CA ALA A 267 -12.04 22.94 -9.25
C ALA A 267 -12.71 24.19 -8.67
N GLN A 268 -13.84 24.03 -7.95
CA GLN A 268 -14.50 25.13 -7.26
C GLN A 268 -13.61 25.72 -6.16
N LYS A 269 -13.02 24.88 -5.31
CA LYS A 269 -12.09 25.33 -4.26
C LYS A 269 -10.83 25.98 -4.85
N LEU A 270 -10.28 25.44 -5.95
CA LEU A 270 -9.15 26.09 -6.65
C LEU A 270 -9.54 27.47 -7.19
N ARG A 271 -10.75 27.61 -7.75
CA ARG A 271 -11.23 28.92 -8.24
C ARG A 271 -11.46 29.92 -7.10
N SER A 272 -11.97 29.49 -5.95
CA SER A 272 -12.11 30.39 -4.79
C SER A 272 -10.76 30.88 -4.25
N LEU A 273 -9.68 30.12 -4.49
CA LEU A 273 -8.29 30.52 -4.17
C LEU A 273 -7.63 31.35 -5.30
N GLY A 274 -8.38 31.71 -6.33
CA GLY A 274 -7.89 32.55 -7.43
C GLY A 274 -7.06 31.81 -8.47
N TYR A 275 -7.26 30.49 -8.64
CA TYR A 275 -6.63 29.69 -9.70
C TYR A 275 -7.58 29.42 -10.87
N SER A 276 -7.04 29.40 -12.09
CA SER A 276 -7.77 29.00 -13.30
C SER A 276 -7.81 27.47 -13.45
N ALA A 277 -8.74 26.83 -12.74
CA ALA A 277 -9.00 25.39 -12.82
C ALA A 277 -10.19 25.09 -13.75
N LYS A 278 -9.96 24.26 -14.79
CA LYS A 278 -10.97 23.87 -15.79
C LYS A 278 -11.21 22.37 -15.74
N VAL A 279 -12.48 21.95 -15.72
CA VAL A 279 -12.88 20.54 -15.86
C VAL A 279 -13.43 20.33 -17.26
N ARG A 280 -12.93 19.30 -17.97
CA ARG A 280 -13.33 18.97 -19.34
C ARG A 280 -13.46 17.47 -19.53
N GLU A 281 -14.39 17.04 -20.36
CA GLU A 281 -14.47 15.63 -20.77
C GLU A 281 -13.20 15.25 -21.55
N ALA A 282 -12.61 14.10 -21.24
CA ALA A 282 -11.47 13.59 -21.99
C ALA A 282 -11.94 13.11 -23.36
N LYS A 283 -11.29 13.59 -24.43
CA LYS A 283 -11.50 13.01 -25.78
C LYS A 283 -11.04 11.55 -25.72
N SER A 284 -11.97 10.61 -25.92
CA SER A 284 -11.65 9.17 -25.93
C SER A 284 -10.82 8.88 -27.16
N SER A 285 -9.49 8.92 -27.04
CA SER A 285 -8.57 8.60 -28.14
C SER A 285 -8.23 7.11 -28.22
N THR A 286 -8.76 6.28 -27.32
CA THR A 286 -8.45 4.86 -27.26
C THR A 286 -9.72 4.02 -27.22
N ASN A 287 -9.80 3.06 -28.16
CA ASN A 287 -10.82 2.01 -28.24
C ASN A 287 -11.06 1.24 -26.92
N ALA A 288 -10.19 1.41 -25.91
CA ALA A 288 -10.29 0.81 -24.58
C ALA A 288 -11.51 1.24 -23.75
N PHE A 289 -12.13 2.39 -24.09
CA PHE A 289 -13.29 2.94 -23.37
C PHE A 289 -14.62 2.77 -24.10
N LYS A 290 -14.69 2.00 -25.20
CA LYS A 290 -15.98 1.65 -25.84
C LYS A 290 -16.94 1.07 -24.79
N GLY A 291 -17.93 1.88 -24.39
CA GLY A 291 -19.00 1.53 -23.44
C GLY A 291 -18.71 1.73 -21.94
N LYS A 292 -17.59 2.34 -21.53
CA LYS A 292 -17.22 2.52 -20.11
C LYS A 292 -17.19 4.00 -19.72
N ARG A 293 -17.70 4.30 -18.52
CA ARG A 293 -17.91 5.63 -17.89
C ARG A 293 -17.01 6.76 -18.44
N LYS A 294 -17.63 7.92 -18.71
CA LYS A 294 -16.94 9.15 -19.15
C LYS A 294 -15.76 9.47 -18.23
N LEU A 295 -14.59 9.70 -18.83
CA LEU A 295 -13.39 10.17 -18.15
C LEU A 295 -13.34 11.70 -18.22
N TRP A 296 -13.05 12.34 -17.10
CA TRP A 296 -13.00 13.79 -16.97
C TRP A 296 -11.60 14.22 -16.54
N ASN A 297 -11.16 15.38 -17.03
CA ASN A 297 -9.87 15.97 -16.72
C ASN A 297 -10.07 17.33 -16.04
N LEU A 298 -9.58 17.48 -14.81
CA LEU A 298 -9.31 18.78 -14.22
C LEU A 298 -7.91 19.22 -14.64
N ARG A 299 -7.75 20.47 -15.08
CA ARG A 299 -6.44 21.03 -15.44
C ARG A 299 -6.25 22.45 -14.93
N ILE A 300 -5.01 22.72 -14.52
CA ILE A 300 -4.45 24.05 -14.29
C ILE A 300 -3.35 24.23 -15.35
N GLU A 301 -3.61 25.07 -16.35
CA GLU A 301 -2.73 25.23 -17.51
C GLU A 301 -2.08 26.62 -17.59
N ARG A 302 -2.55 27.60 -16.80
CA ARG A 302 -1.94 28.93 -16.74
C ARG A 302 -0.61 28.83 -15.99
N LYS A 303 0.50 29.17 -16.65
CA LYS A 303 1.87 29.03 -16.11
C LYS A 303 2.02 29.67 -14.72
N SER A 304 1.50 30.88 -14.54
CA SER A 304 1.48 31.59 -13.25
C SER A 304 0.75 30.83 -12.14
N ASP A 305 -0.38 30.20 -12.47
CA ASP A 305 -1.19 29.48 -11.48
C ASP A 305 -0.51 28.19 -11.07
N VAL A 306 0.09 27.47 -12.01
CA VAL A 306 0.88 26.26 -11.71
C VAL A 306 2.01 26.59 -10.74
N PHE A 307 2.77 27.66 -11.01
CA PHE A 307 3.88 28.08 -10.15
C PHE A 307 3.43 28.58 -8.78
N ARG A 308 2.22 29.14 -8.67
CA ARG A 308 1.62 29.50 -7.37
C ARG A 308 1.07 28.29 -6.61
N VAL A 309 0.58 27.25 -7.30
CA VAL A 309 0.03 26.04 -6.66
C VAL A 309 1.13 25.12 -6.16
N LEU A 310 2.16 24.86 -6.96
CA LEU A 310 3.19 23.85 -6.67
C LEU A 310 3.83 23.98 -5.28
N PRO A 311 4.25 25.17 -4.80
CA PRO A 311 4.88 25.31 -3.48
C PRO A 311 3.96 24.95 -2.30
N ASN A 312 2.65 25.02 -2.50
CA ASN A 312 1.66 24.68 -1.48
C ASN A 312 1.40 23.17 -1.40
N LEU A 313 1.76 22.40 -2.44
CA LEU A 313 1.56 20.96 -2.46
C LEU A 313 2.64 20.25 -1.63
N LYS A 314 2.20 19.27 -0.84
CA LYS A 314 3.04 18.38 -0.02
C LYS A 314 3.11 16.99 -0.67
N LEU A 315 3.62 16.96 -1.91
CA LEU A 315 3.75 15.72 -2.68
C LEU A 315 4.75 14.78 -2.02
N GLN A 316 4.35 13.53 -1.85
CA GLN A 316 5.19 12.45 -1.32
C GLN A 316 5.54 11.42 -2.40
N HIS A 317 4.82 11.39 -3.53
CA HIS A 317 5.20 10.56 -4.68
C HIS A 317 6.42 11.15 -5.38
N GLN A 318 7.57 10.47 -5.25
CA GLN A 318 8.86 10.99 -5.71
C GLN A 318 8.86 11.46 -7.17
N GLU A 319 8.34 10.67 -8.12
CA GLU A 319 8.32 11.06 -9.54
C GLU A 319 7.57 12.38 -9.75
N LYS A 320 6.45 12.58 -9.05
CA LYS A 320 5.61 13.77 -9.18
C LYS A 320 6.27 14.97 -8.52
N SER A 321 6.89 14.76 -7.35
CA SER A 321 7.73 15.76 -6.68
C SER A 321 8.88 16.24 -7.57
N GLU A 322 9.57 15.32 -8.26
CA GLU A 322 10.66 15.66 -9.19
C GLU A 322 10.18 16.48 -10.40
N TRP A 323 9.02 16.15 -10.97
CA TRP A 323 8.39 16.99 -12.02
C TRP A 323 7.98 18.37 -11.49
N GLY A 324 7.45 18.45 -10.27
CA GLY A 324 7.14 19.71 -9.60
C GLY A 324 8.39 20.58 -9.42
N ASN A 325 9.48 19.99 -8.93
CA ASN A 325 10.76 20.69 -8.76
C ASN A 325 11.35 21.15 -10.09
N LEU A 326 11.24 20.36 -11.15
CA LEU A 326 11.64 20.80 -12.49
C LEU A 326 10.81 21.99 -12.96
N ALA A 327 9.49 21.96 -12.75
CA ALA A 327 8.61 23.08 -13.09
C ALA A 327 8.92 24.36 -12.30
N LEU A 328 9.26 24.24 -11.01
CA LEU A 328 9.69 25.39 -10.19
C LEU A 328 11.02 25.98 -10.68
N LYS A 329 12.00 25.14 -11.00
CA LYS A 329 13.28 25.60 -11.59
C LYS A 329 13.10 26.33 -12.92
N ILE A 330 12.10 25.93 -13.71
CA ILE A 330 11.73 26.63 -14.95
C ILE A 330 11.20 28.04 -14.65
N ALA A 331 10.41 28.18 -13.58
CA ALA A 331 9.91 29.47 -13.12
C ALA A 331 11.05 30.38 -12.64
N GLU A 332 11.89 29.85 -11.73
CA GLU A 332 13.01 30.57 -11.11
C GLU A 332 14.00 31.11 -12.15
N ARG A 333 14.29 30.34 -13.19
CA ARG A 333 15.24 30.70 -14.23
C ARG A 333 14.63 31.49 -15.39
N GLY A 334 13.32 31.73 -15.39
CA GLY A 334 12.64 32.46 -16.46
C GLY A 334 12.61 31.72 -17.81
N TYR A 335 12.82 30.41 -17.83
CA TYR A 335 12.86 29.65 -19.09
C TYR A 335 11.51 29.70 -19.81
N THR A 336 11.57 29.87 -21.13
CA THR A 336 10.42 30.13 -21.99
C THR A 336 10.37 29.17 -23.17
N TYR A 337 11.52 28.81 -23.72
CA TYR A 337 11.66 27.98 -24.91
C TYR A 337 12.01 26.54 -24.58
N TRP A 338 11.48 25.61 -25.37
CA TRP A 338 11.65 24.18 -25.11
C TRP A 338 13.12 23.74 -25.12
N GLY A 339 13.94 24.30 -26.02
CA GLY A 339 15.37 23.99 -26.12
C GLY A 339 16.15 24.19 -24.82
N GLU A 340 15.71 25.10 -23.95
CA GLU A 340 16.36 25.41 -22.66
C GLU A 340 16.19 24.28 -21.62
N VAL A 341 15.16 23.44 -21.79
CA VAL A 341 14.76 22.43 -20.81
C VAL A 341 14.68 21.02 -21.38
N ALA A 342 14.76 20.87 -22.71
CA ALA A 342 14.53 19.61 -23.42
C ALA A 342 15.40 18.47 -22.88
N SER A 343 16.70 18.69 -22.71
CA SER A 343 17.62 17.67 -22.19
C SER A 343 17.20 17.21 -20.79
N ARG A 344 16.96 18.14 -19.86
CA ARG A 344 16.55 17.85 -18.48
C ARG A 344 15.23 17.08 -18.41
N VAL A 345 14.27 17.47 -19.24
CA VAL A 345 12.97 16.79 -19.33
C VAL A 345 13.13 15.36 -19.85
N MET A 346 13.95 15.18 -20.89
CA MET A 346 14.22 13.86 -21.47
C MET A 346 15.02 12.96 -20.52
N ASP A 347 15.97 13.51 -19.77
CA ASP A 347 16.75 12.79 -18.76
C ASP A 347 15.87 12.31 -17.61
N LEU A 348 15.01 13.18 -17.09
CA LEU A 348 14.04 12.82 -16.06
C LEU A 348 13.12 11.70 -16.52
N ARG A 349 12.57 11.81 -17.74
CA ARG A 349 11.71 10.78 -18.33
C ARG A 349 12.45 9.45 -18.48
N ARG A 350 13.64 9.46 -19.10
CA ARG A 350 14.45 8.25 -19.29
C ARG A 350 14.80 7.57 -17.97
N ARG A 351 15.11 8.34 -16.92
CA ARG A 351 15.38 7.79 -15.59
C ARG A 351 14.13 7.11 -15.01
N ILE A 352 12.99 7.79 -15.00
CA ILE A 352 11.73 7.22 -14.49
C ILE A 352 11.35 5.95 -15.27
N ASP A 353 11.45 5.98 -16.60
CA ASP A 353 11.15 4.81 -17.43
C ASP A 353 12.07 3.63 -17.10
N ARG A 354 13.38 3.87 -16.93
CA ARG A 354 14.32 2.83 -16.49
C ARG A 354 13.94 2.25 -15.12
N GLU A 355 13.64 3.11 -14.14
CA GLU A 355 13.20 2.67 -12.80
C GLU A 355 11.95 1.78 -12.86
N VAL A 356 10.97 2.16 -13.68
CA VAL A 356 9.74 1.38 -13.90
C VAL A 356 10.04 0.02 -14.55
N GLN A 357 10.92 -0.04 -15.55
CA GLN A 357 11.29 -1.29 -16.21
C GLN A 357 12.06 -2.23 -15.28
N LEU A 358 12.98 -1.69 -14.47
CA LEU A 358 13.68 -2.46 -13.44
C LEU A 358 12.68 -3.03 -12.42
N CYS A 359 11.75 -2.21 -11.94
CA CYS A 359 10.71 -2.61 -11.00
C CYS A 359 9.84 -3.76 -11.54
N LYS A 360 9.44 -3.70 -12.83
CA LYS A 360 8.71 -4.78 -13.52
C LYS A 360 9.54 -6.06 -13.65
N THR A 361 10.82 -5.92 -13.98
CA THR A 361 11.75 -7.05 -14.14
C THR A 361 11.98 -7.76 -12.81
N GLU A 362 12.17 -7.02 -11.72
CA GLU A 362 12.28 -7.56 -10.37
C GLU A 362 11.00 -8.29 -9.95
N ALA A 363 9.83 -7.68 -10.17
CA ALA A 363 8.55 -8.32 -9.90
C ALA A 363 8.42 -9.65 -10.66
N LYS A 364 8.81 -9.67 -11.94
CA LYS A 364 8.79 -10.89 -12.77
C LYS A 364 9.75 -11.97 -12.24
N LYS A 365 10.99 -11.60 -11.89
CA LYS A 365 11.98 -12.53 -11.31
C LYS A 365 11.42 -13.18 -10.04
N MET A 366 10.90 -12.38 -9.11
CA MET A 366 10.32 -12.89 -7.86
C MET A 366 9.04 -13.69 -8.08
N TYR A 367 8.24 -13.36 -9.09
CA TYR A 367 7.06 -14.13 -9.46
C TYR A 367 7.47 -15.54 -9.89
N VAL A 368 8.46 -15.66 -10.77
CA VAL A 368 8.96 -16.96 -11.26
C VAL A 368 9.50 -17.80 -10.09
N VAL A 369 10.35 -17.24 -9.24
CA VAL A 369 10.90 -17.96 -8.06
C VAL A 369 9.77 -18.49 -7.18
N ARG A 370 8.76 -17.67 -6.90
CA ARG A 370 7.64 -18.04 -6.04
C ARG A 370 6.80 -19.19 -6.62
N HIS A 371 6.60 -19.23 -7.94
CA HIS A 371 5.74 -20.23 -8.57
C HIS A 371 6.51 -21.49 -8.97
N SER A 372 7.79 -21.39 -9.34
CA SER A 372 8.63 -22.56 -9.62
C SER A 372 8.90 -23.43 -8.38
N THR A 373 8.92 -22.83 -7.19
CA THR A 373 9.02 -23.58 -5.93
C THR A 373 7.75 -24.34 -5.56
N VAL A 374 6.58 -23.88 -6.03
CA VAL A 374 5.31 -24.54 -5.74
C VAL A 374 5.18 -25.81 -6.58
N ASP A 375 5.57 -25.76 -7.86
CA ASP A 375 5.52 -26.94 -8.74
C ASP A 375 6.38 -28.09 -8.21
N LYS A 376 7.56 -27.81 -7.65
CA LYS A 376 8.44 -28.84 -7.07
C LYS A 376 7.90 -29.48 -5.78
N ALA A 377 7.13 -28.75 -4.97
CA ALA A 377 6.56 -29.28 -3.72
C ALA A 377 5.35 -30.19 -3.96
N SER A 378 4.69 -30.08 -5.12
CA SER A 378 3.58 -30.95 -5.54
C SER A 378 4.02 -32.32 -6.08
N TYR A 379 5.29 -32.50 -6.48
CA TYR A 379 5.80 -33.80 -6.97
C TYR A 379 6.54 -34.63 -5.91
N SER A 380 6.71 -34.14 -4.67
CA SER A 380 7.45 -34.86 -3.61
C SER A 380 6.55 -35.51 -2.55
N LEU A 381 5.26 -35.71 -2.82
CA LEU A 381 4.30 -36.32 -1.89
C LEU A 381 3.63 -37.59 -2.42
N GLY A 382 4.16 -38.18 -3.50
CA GLY A 382 3.68 -39.45 -4.05
C GLY A 382 4.81 -40.23 -4.69
N CYS A 383 5.72 -40.79 -3.88
CA CYS A 383 6.58 -41.93 -4.21
C CYS A 383 7.36 -42.35 -2.95
N CYS A 384 6.65 -42.84 -1.93
CA CYS A 384 7.23 -43.88 -1.06
C CYS A 384 6.81 -45.22 -1.67
N SER A 385 7.46 -45.60 -2.77
CA SER A 385 7.40 -46.98 -3.23
C SER A 385 8.24 -47.79 -2.27
N VAL A 386 7.55 -48.65 -1.53
CA VAL A 386 8.11 -49.72 -0.72
C VAL A 386 9.02 -50.56 -1.62
N ILE A 387 10.34 -50.47 -1.40
CA ILE A 387 11.28 -51.45 -1.93
C ILE A 387 11.16 -52.68 -1.01
N VAL A 388 10.37 -53.65 -1.44
CA VAL A 388 10.38 -55.00 -0.88
C VAL A 388 11.64 -55.69 -1.41
N PHE A 389 12.60 -55.94 -0.53
CA PHE A 389 13.65 -56.92 -0.77
C PHE A 389 12.99 -58.31 -0.82
N LEU A 390 13.06 -58.97 -1.97
CA LEU A 390 12.77 -60.40 -2.11
C LEU A 390 14.11 -61.09 -2.36
N LEU A 391 14.57 -61.78 -1.32
CA LEU A 391 15.53 -62.88 -1.40
C LEU A 391 14.85 -64.05 -2.14
N ILE A 392 15.47 -64.54 -3.21
CA ILE A 392 15.76 -65.95 -3.54
C ILE A 392 16.93 -65.93 -4.52
#